data_AF-A0A0U3N1M4-F1
#
_entry.id   AF-A0A0U3N1M4-F1
#
_cell.length_a   1.000
_cell.length_b   1.000
_cell.length_c   1.000
_cell.angle_alpha   90.00
_cell.angle_beta   90.00
_cell.angle_gamma   90.00
#
_symmetry.space_group_name_H-M   'P 1'
#
loop_
_entity.id
_entity.type
_entity.pdbx_description
1 polymer ?
#
loop_
_entity_poly.entity_id
_entity_poly.type
_entity_poly.pdbx_seq_one_letter_code
_entity_poly.pdbx_strand_id
1 'polypeptide(L)'
;MITVQGIDHLVLRVRDLAASLHFYVDLLGCSVERRQDEIGLVQLRAGAQLIDLVTLDGRIGRAGGAGPGREGRNMDHLCLRVDTLDEPRLRRWLERQGVTVDSYGSRYGADGEGPSLYLFDPDGNELELKGPPWPQGLHEALDEAQGYDTYYPSGSLRLFNHLPMVLGALGRLGAPLQAYRLQLEHWRRLGVPASPLPDPLPTLEEALPRLLLSAEQDAFHAAIRLAYALQSGHAAEQRAALAAWLAKAPEAHEEAAPRTLDGALSLRDTLAQVRADDRLPLEARSGTLIVTRLQAAQALPGFNDYADRPRLSLDDLAEASLAIYLATHDFTALHLVTGTHALRVLIEAAQARELDLDLPRILRNFWRALLAAYIALRRPEPAWGLVHVGRADEADWQRALPGLFESLNDHRIKLADAAREEWRHRGWPGYALCLEPLGAAQ
;
A
#
# COMPACT_ATOMS: atom_id res chain seq x y z
N MET A 1 3.94 -44.38 17.90
CA MET A 1 3.29 -43.47 16.92
C MET A 1 4.43 -42.77 16.17
N ILE A 2 4.31 -42.59 14.85
CA ILE A 2 5.33 -41.89 14.06
C ILE A 2 5.02 -40.38 14.11
N THR A 3 6.05 -39.54 14.22
CA THR A 3 5.92 -38.07 14.22
C THR A 3 6.51 -37.50 12.94
N VAL A 4 5.67 -36.95 12.07
CA VAL A 4 6.10 -36.25 10.84
C VAL A 4 6.59 -34.84 11.21
N GLN A 5 7.76 -34.44 10.71
CA GLN A 5 8.35 -33.12 10.99
C GLN A 5 8.03 -32.07 9.91
N GLY A 6 7.78 -32.51 8.68
CA GLY A 6 7.53 -31.65 7.52
C GLY A 6 7.75 -32.42 6.22
N ILE A 7 7.67 -31.70 5.10
CA ILE A 7 8.13 -32.21 3.80
C ILE A 7 9.66 -32.07 3.76
N ASP A 8 10.36 -33.13 3.40
CA ASP A 8 11.82 -33.10 3.19
C ASP A 8 12.13 -32.68 1.75
N HIS A 9 11.55 -33.42 0.80
CA HIS A 9 11.65 -33.14 -0.63
C HIS A 9 10.39 -33.60 -1.38
N LEU A 10 10.24 -33.09 -2.60
CA LEU A 10 9.29 -33.59 -3.59
C LEU A 10 10.00 -33.88 -4.90
N VAL A 11 9.43 -34.76 -5.73
CA VAL A 11 10.02 -35.15 -7.01
C VAL A 11 9.12 -34.69 -8.16
N LEU A 12 9.70 -33.95 -9.09
CA LEU A 12 9.08 -33.59 -10.37
C LEU A 12 9.75 -34.36 -11.50
N ARG A 13 8.96 -35.11 -12.25
CA ARG A 13 9.42 -35.74 -13.48
C ARG A 13 9.29 -34.74 -14.60
N VAL A 14 10.40 -34.47 -15.30
CA VAL A 14 10.49 -33.37 -16.26
C VAL A 14 10.84 -33.85 -17.67
N ARG A 15 10.18 -33.29 -18.70
CA ARG A 15 10.46 -33.64 -20.11
C ARG A 15 11.71 -32.95 -20.63
N ASP A 16 11.92 -31.71 -20.21
CA ASP A 16 13.08 -30.90 -20.60
C ASP A 16 13.73 -30.31 -19.34
N LEU A 17 14.92 -30.85 -19.01
CA LEU A 17 15.68 -30.42 -17.85
C LEU A 17 16.16 -28.97 -17.96
N ALA A 18 16.54 -28.52 -19.17
CA ALA A 18 17.05 -27.17 -19.35
C ALA A 18 15.93 -26.13 -19.17
N ALA A 19 14.75 -26.40 -19.74
CA ALA A 19 13.57 -25.55 -19.54
C ALA A 19 13.15 -25.52 -18.06
N SER A 20 13.18 -26.67 -17.38
CA SER A 20 12.86 -26.76 -15.95
C SER A 20 13.85 -25.99 -15.09
N LEU A 21 15.16 -26.10 -15.37
CA LEU A 21 16.18 -25.34 -14.66
C LEU A 21 15.99 -23.84 -14.87
N HIS A 22 15.75 -23.40 -16.11
CA HIS A 22 15.45 -21.99 -16.38
C HIS A 22 14.25 -21.49 -15.56
N PHE A 23 13.16 -22.25 -15.54
CA PHE A 23 11.96 -21.87 -14.79
C PHE A 23 12.19 -21.83 -13.26
N TYR A 24 12.69 -22.92 -12.66
CA TYR A 24 12.80 -22.99 -11.20
C TYR A 24 13.98 -22.18 -10.64
N VAL A 25 15.11 -22.12 -11.35
CA VAL A 25 16.32 -21.43 -10.89
C VAL A 25 16.30 -19.96 -11.34
N ASP A 26 16.23 -19.71 -12.65
CA ASP A 26 16.40 -18.35 -13.17
C ASP A 26 15.17 -17.48 -12.91
N LEU A 27 13.95 -18.04 -13.00
CA LEU A 27 12.72 -17.28 -12.77
C LEU A 27 12.29 -17.32 -11.29
N LEU A 28 12.17 -18.51 -10.69
CA LEU A 28 11.65 -18.63 -9.32
C LEU A 28 12.74 -18.53 -8.22
N GLY A 29 14.02 -18.40 -8.59
CA GLY A 29 15.10 -18.14 -7.63
C GLY A 29 15.51 -19.33 -6.77
N CYS A 30 15.12 -20.57 -7.13
CA CYS A 30 15.71 -21.75 -6.50
C CYS A 30 17.21 -21.84 -6.82
N SER A 31 17.97 -22.60 -6.03
CA SER A 31 19.39 -22.86 -6.33
C SER A 31 19.67 -24.34 -6.50
N VAL A 32 20.65 -24.70 -7.32
CA VAL A 32 21.05 -26.10 -7.47
C VAL A 32 21.80 -26.54 -6.22
N GLU A 33 21.22 -27.47 -5.48
CA GLU A 33 21.85 -28.09 -4.30
C GLU A 33 22.83 -29.19 -4.73
N ARG A 34 22.39 -30.05 -5.65
CA ARG A 34 23.16 -31.23 -6.07
C ARG A 34 22.74 -31.70 -7.47
N ARG A 35 23.69 -32.21 -8.23
CA ARG A 35 23.48 -32.74 -9.58
C ARG A 35 24.11 -34.12 -9.74
N GLN A 36 23.35 -35.06 -10.32
CA GLN A 36 23.75 -36.45 -10.56
C GLN A 36 23.25 -36.89 -11.95
N ASP A 37 23.96 -36.47 -12.99
CA ASP A 37 23.55 -36.70 -14.38
C ASP A 37 23.45 -38.19 -14.75
N GLU A 38 24.30 -39.05 -14.17
CA GLU A 38 24.32 -40.50 -14.43
C GLU A 38 22.98 -41.20 -14.11
N ILE A 39 22.20 -40.65 -13.19
CA ILE A 39 20.90 -41.19 -12.78
C ILE A 39 19.73 -40.29 -13.21
N GLY A 40 20.01 -39.17 -13.86
CA GLY A 40 19.03 -38.19 -14.33
C GLY A 40 18.37 -37.40 -13.21
N LEU A 41 19.14 -36.97 -12.19
CA LEU A 41 18.63 -36.26 -11.02
C LEU A 41 19.35 -34.91 -10.82
N VAL A 42 18.58 -33.83 -10.69
CA VAL A 42 19.05 -32.52 -10.21
C VAL A 42 18.17 -32.08 -9.05
N GLN A 43 18.78 -31.75 -7.92
CA GLN A 43 18.08 -31.33 -6.70
C GLN A 43 18.19 -29.82 -6.55
N LEU A 44 17.05 -29.16 -6.34
CA LEU A 44 16.95 -27.72 -6.18
C LEU A 44 16.55 -27.38 -4.74
N ARG A 45 17.18 -26.35 -4.17
CA ARG A 45 16.83 -25.77 -2.88
C ARG A 45 15.68 -24.79 -3.04
N ALA A 46 14.57 -25.06 -2.34
CA ALA A 46 13.39 -24.20 -2.24
C ALA A 46 13.10 -23.91 -0.76
N GLY A 47 13.63 -22.80 -0.24
CA GLY A 47 13.60 -22.52 1.19
C GLY A 47 14.34 -23.59 2.00
N ALA A 48 13.65 -24.23 2.93
CA ALA A 48 14.22 -25.33 3.73
C ALA A 48 14.08 -26.72 3.06
N GLN A 49 13.29 -26.84 1.99
CA GLN A 49 12.96 -28.09 1.31
C GLN A 49 13.75 -28.28 0.01
N LEU A 50 13.66 -29.48 -0.57
CA LEU A 50 14.20 -29.78 -1.90
C LEU A 50 13.10 -30.07 -2.94
N ILE A 51 13.36 -29.68 -4.18
CA ILE A 51 12.63 -30.10 -5.37
C ILE A 51 13.61 -30.91 -6.23
N ASP A 52 13.32 -32.20 -6.39
CA ASP A 52 14.11 -33.12 -7.20
C ASP A 52 13.55 -33.17 -8.62
N LEU A 53 14.30 -32.64 -9.59
CA LEU A 53 14.01 -32.76 -11.01
C LEU A 53 14.58 -34.09 -11.54
N VAL A 54 13.69 -34.98 -11.99
CA VAL A 54 14.05 -36.29 -12.54
C VAL A 54 13.74 -36.35 -14.03
N THR A 55 14.76 -36.58 -14.86
CA THR A 55 14.57 -36.69 -16.31
C THR A 55 13.93 -38.02 -16.68
N LEU A 56 13.03 -38.01 -17.67
CA LEU A 56 12.28 -39.20 -18.09
C LEU A 56 13.17 -40.31 -18.68
N ASP A 57 14.27 -39.92 -19.32
CA ASP A 57 15.28 -40.81 -19.90
C ASP A 57 16.31 -41.30 -18.86
N GLY A 58 16.33 -40.70 -17.67
CA GLY A 58 17.19 -41.09 -16.56
C GLY A 58 16.85 -42.48 -16.02
N ARG A 59 17.82 -43.12 -15.36
CA ARG A 59 17.60 -44.44 -14.73
C ARG A 59 16.43 -44.43 -13.76
N ILE A 60 16.28 -43.35 -12.98
CA ILE A 60 15.18 -43.19 -12.02
C ILE A 60 13.86 -42.88 -12.75
N GLY A 61 13.88 -41.94 -13.71
CA GLY A 61 12.67 -41.50 -14.40
C GLY A 61 11.98 -42.58 -15.24
N ARG A 62 12.77 -43.49 -15.84
CA ARG A 62 12.25 -44.65 -16.58
C ARG A 62 11.42 -45.61 -15.72
N ALA A 63 11.73 -45.72 -14.43
CA ALA A 63 10.97 -46.56 -13.51
C ALA A 63 9.58 -46.00 -13.18
N GLY A 64 9.37 -44.69 -13.37
CA GLY A 64 8.12 -43.99 -13.02
C GLY A 64 6.99 -44.09 -14.05
N GLY A 65 7.16 -44.81 -15.17
CA GLY A 65 6.12 -44.96 -16.21
C GLY A 65 6.06 -43.79 -17.19
N ALA A 66 4.87 -43.49 -17.73
CA ALA A 66 4.70 -42.36 -18.65
C ALA A 66 5.02 -41.02 -17.96
N GLY A 67 5.71 -40.10 -18.63
CA GLY A 67 6.03 -38.77 -18.11
C GLY A 67 4.82 -37.82 -18.07
N PRO A 68 5.00 -36.57 -17.60
CA PRO A 68 3.90 -35.63 -17.53
C PRO A 68 3.30 -35.36 -18.91
N GLY A 69 1.98 -35.28 -18.98
CA GLY A 69 1.19 -35.04 -20.19
C GLY A 69 -0.28 -34.77 -19.84
N ARG A 70 -1.14 -34.62 -20.85
CA ARG A 70 -2.54 -34.19 -20.65
C ARG A 70 -3.34 -35.07 -19.69
N GLU A 71 -3.03 -36.37 -19.64
CA GLU A 71 -3.71 -37.38 -18.81
C GLU A 71 -2.84 -37.89 -17.64
N GLY A 72 -1.60 -37.39 -17.51
CA GLY A 72 -0.68 -37.79 -16.44
C GLY A 72 0.03 -36.57 -15.89
N ARG A 73 -0.47 -36.00 -14.79
CA ARG A 73 0.17 -34.86 -14.10
C ARG A 73 1.06 -35.38 -12.97
N ASN A 74 2.12 -34.64 -12.59
CA ASN A 74 2.93 -35.03 -11.41
C ASN A 74 2.08 -35.00 -10.13
N MET A 75 1.27 -33.94 -9.96
CA MET A 75 0.30 -33.75 -8.90
C MET A 75 -0.82 -32.80 -9.40
N ASP A 76 -1.77 -32.46 -8.52
CA ASP A 76 -2.75 -31.40 -8.76
C ASP A 76 -2.04 -30.04 -8.96
N HIS A 77 -1.40 -29.54 -7.89
CA HIS A 77 -0.50 -28.38 -7.90
C HIS A 77 0.59 -28.43 -6.81
N LEU A 78 1.61 -27.58 -6.97
CA LEU A 78 2.70 -27.36 -6.00
C LEU A 78 2.68 -25.90 -5.49
N CYS A 79 2.51 -25.70 -4.19
CA CYS A 79 2.57 -24.38 -3.57
C CYS A 79 3.98 -24.02 -3.06
N LEU A 80 4.51 -22.87 -3.45
CA LEU A 80 5.77 -22.29 -3.00
C LEU A 80 5.51 -20.98 -2.26
N ARG A 81 6.07 -20.86 -1.05
CA ARG A 81 6.03 -19.62 -0.26
C ARG A 81 7.03 -18.62 -0.84
N VAL A 82 6.59 -17.37 -0.99
CA VAL A 82 7.44 -16.25 -1.43
C VAL A 82 7.39 -15.13 -0.39
N ASP A 83 8.50 -14.38 -0.26
CA ASP A 83 8.63 -13.31 0.73
C ASP A 83 7.63 -12.18 0.53
N THR A 84 7.31 -11.86 -0.72
CA THR A 84 6.34 -10.81 -1.10
C THR A 84 5.57 -11.22 -2.34
N LEU A 85 4.31 -10.79 -2.45
CA LEU A 85 3.48 -11.05 -3.62
C LEU A 85 2.73 -9.77 -4.02
N ASP A 86 3.34 -8.99 -4.91
CA ASP A 86 2.68 -7.90 -5.64
C ASP A 86 2.14 -8.48 -6.96
N GLU A 87 0.88 -8.94 -6.92
CA GLU A 87 0.32 -9.74 -8.02
C GLU A 87 0.38 -9.05 -9.37
N PRO A 88 -0.04 -7.78 -9.52
CA PRO A 88 -0.04 -7.14 -10.82
C PRO A 88 1.37 -7.09 -11.43
N ARG A 89 2.38 -6.74 -10.63
CA ARG A 89 3.78 -6.69 -11.08
C ARG A 89 4.33 -8.08 -11.39
N LEU A 90 4.05 -9.05 -10.52
CA LEU A 90 4.55 -10.42 -10.65
C LEU A 90 3.95 -11.13 -11.86
N ARG A 91 2.62 -11.05 -12.05
CA ARG A 91 1.91 -11.59 -13.22
C ARG A 91 2.55 -11.11 -14.50
N ARG A 92 2.66 -9.79 -14.68
CA ARG A 92 3.20 -9.23 -15.93
C ARG A 92 4.66 -9.59 -16.15
N TRP A 93 5.46 -9.62 -15.09
CA TRP A 93 6.85 -10.07 -15.22
C TRP A 93 6.92 -11.53 -15.68
N LEU A 94 6.15 -12.43 -15.07
CA LEU A 94 6.04 -13.85 -15.47
C LEU A 94 5.55 -14.02 -16.91
N GLU A 95 4.46 -13.33 -17.28
CA GLU A 95 3.90 -13.38 -18.64
C GLU A 95 4.90 -12.89 -19.70
N ARG A 96 5.71 -11.86 -19.40
CA ARG A 96 6.82 -11.42 -20.27
C ARG A 96 7.94 -12.45 -20.42
N GLN A 97 8.11 -13.35 -19.45
CA GLN A 97 9.03 -14.49 -19.54
C GLN A 97 8.39 -15.70 -20.26
N GLY A 98 7.15 -15.57 -20.76
CA GLY A 98 6.43 -16.65 -21.43
C GLY A 98 5.78 -17.65 -20.48
N VAL A 99 5.65 -17.33 -19.19
CA VAL A 99 4.97 -18.16 -18.20
C VAL A 99 3.45 -17.93 -18.29
N THR A 100 2.69 -19.02 -18.34
CA THR A 100 1.23 -18.96 -18.25
C THR A 100 0.83 -18.72 -16.79
N VAL A 101 0.19 -17.58 -16.52
CA VAL A 101 -0.34 -17.22 -15.20
C VAL A 101 -1.87 -17.35 -15.23
N ASP A 102 -2.45 -17.93 -14.19
CA ASP A 102 -3.88 -18.15 -14.04
C ASP A 102 -4.47 -17.24 -12.95
N SER A 103 -5.23 -17.79 -12.01
CA SER A 103 -6.04 -17.06 -11.07
C SER A 103 -5.23 -16.48 -9.91
N TYR A 104 -5.73 -15.39 -9.36
CA TYR A 104 -5.25 -14.78 -8.14
C TYR A 104 -6.36 -14.77 -7.08
N GLY A 105 -6.00 -14.93 -5.82
CA GLY A 105 -6.93 -14.73 -4.71
C GLY A 105 -6.30 -15.02 -3.35
N SER A 106 -7.11 -14.93 -2.29
CA SER A 106 -6.69 -15.41 -0.97
C SER A 106 -6.88 -16.93 -0.88
N ARG A 107 -5.89 -17.64 -0.33
CA ARG A 107 -5.99 -19.08 -0.03
C ARG A 107 -5.45 -19.39 1.36
N TYR A 108 -6.03 -20.36 2.05
CA TYR A 108 -5.49 -20.91 3.28
C TYR A 108 -4.28 -21.82 2.99
N GLY A 109 -3.14 -21.52 3.60
CA GLY A 109 -1.95 -22.38 3.56
C GLY A 109 -1.43 -22.72 4.95
N ALA A 110 -0.21 -23.26 5.02
CA ALA A 110 0.41 -23.68 6.29
C ALA A 110 0.51 -22.57 7.34
N ASP A 111 0.67 -21.32 6.90
CA ASP A 111 0.81 -20.13 7.77
C ASP A 111 -0.50 -19.30 7.88
N GLY A 112 -1.60 -19.76 7.27
CA GLY A 112 -2.90 -19.06 7.24
C GLY A 112 -3.33 -18.55 5.86
N GLU A 113 -4.39 -17.75 5.85
CA GLU A 113 -4.92 -17.06 4.66
C GLU A 113 -3.95 -16.00 4.14
N GLY A 114 -3.76 -15.88 2.84
CA GLY A 114 -2.83 -14.92 2.23
C GLY A 114 -2.94 -14.89 0.70
N PRO A 115 -2.30 -13.93 0.03
CA PRO A 115 -2.33 -13.80 -1.41
C PRO A 115 -1.68 -15.00 -2.09
N SER A 116 -2.31 -15.50 -3.15
CA SER A 116 -1.90 -16.66 -3.92
C SER A 116 -2.08 -16.41 -5.40
N LEU A 117 -1.03 -16.68 -6.19
CA LEU A 117 -1.02 -16.56 -7.65
C LEU A 117 -0.73 -17.92 -8.28
N TYR A 118 -1.65 -18.42 -9.10
CA TYR A 118 -1.48 -19.68 -9.83
C TYR A 118 -0.78 -19.45 -11.17
N LEU A 119 0.07 -20.40 -11.56
CA LEU A 119 0.87 -20.38 -12.80
C LEU A 119 1.23 -21.82 -13.20
N PHE A 120 1.81 -21.99 -14.40
CA PHE A 120 2.24 -23.30 -14.88
C PHE A 120 3.73 -23.36 -15.17
N ASP A 121 4.35 -24.50 -14.84
CA ASP A 121 5.72 -24.80 -15.26
C ASP A 121 5.79 -25.25 -16.74
N PRO A 122 7.00 -25.44 -17.31
CA PRO A 122 7.16 -25.88 -18.70
C PRO A 122 6.54 -27.26 -19.01
N ASP A 123 6.32 -28.08 -17.99
CA ASP A 123 5.73 -29.40 -18.14
C ASP A 123 4.19 -29.41 -18.05
N GLY A 124 3.59 -28.27 -17.66
CA GLY A 124 2.16 -28.07 -17.45
C GLY A 124 1.69 -28.42 -16.05
N ASN A 125 2.61 -28.58 -15.09
CA ASN A 125 2.27 -28.70 -13.68
C ASN A 125 1.79 -27.34 -13.17
N GLU A 126 0.69 -27.33 -12.43
CA GLU A 126 0.20 -26.12 -11.78
C GLU A 126 1.05 -25.82 -10.54
N LEU A 127 1.41 -24.56 -10.39
CA LEU A 127 2.09 -24.03 -9.22
C LEU A 127 1.23 -22.94 -8.60
N GLU A 128 1.38 -22.77 -7.28
CA GLU A 128 0.86 -21.63 -6.52
C GLU A 128 2.05 -20.89 -5.91
N LEU A 129 2.23 -19.61 -6.24
CA LEU A 129 3.10 -18.72 -5.46
C LEU A 129 2.26 -18.08 -4.36
N LYS A 130 2.64 -18.29 -3.11
CA LYS A 130 1.89 -17.82 -1.95
C LYS A 130 2.69 -16.81 -1.14
N GLY A 131 2.24 -15.55 -1.12
CA GLY A 131 2.82 -14.47 -0.33
C GLY A 131 2.42 -14.54 1.15
N PRO A 132 3.04 -13.73 2.03
CA PRO A 132 2.82 -13.76 3.49
C PRO A 132 1.34 -13.81 3.89
N PRO A 133 0.98 -14.52 4.98
CA PRO A 133 -0.40 -14.52 5.41
C PRO A 133 -0.88 -13.10 5.74
N TRP A 134 -2.15 -12.84 5.51
CA TRP A 134 -2.78 -11.61 6.00
C TRP A 134 -2.66 -11.54 7.52
N PRO A 135 -2.56 -10.33 8.11
CA PRO A 135 -2.58 -10.20 9.55
C PRO A 135 -3.80 -10.90 10.16
N GLN A 136 -3.56 -11.75 11.15
CA GLN A 136 -4.61 -12.58 11.75
C GLN A 136 -5.77 -11.71 12.26
N GLY A 137 -7.00 -12.00 11.83
CA GLY A 137 -8.20 -11.28 12.25
C GLY A 137 -8.50 -9.98 11.50
N LEU A 138 -7.62 -9.55 10.59
CA LEU A 138 -7.82 -8.28 9.86
C LEU A 138 -9.02 -8.37 8.92
N HIS A 139 -9.14 -9.45 8.13
CA HIS A 139 -10.24 -9.59 7.18
C HIS A 139 -11.58 -9.69 7.90
N GLU A 140 -11.66 -10.44 9.00
CA GLU A 140 -12.87 -10.51 9.83
C GLU A 140 -13.25 -9.14 10.43
N ALA A 141 -12.26 -8.36 10.86
CA ALA A 141 -12.51 -7.01 11.35
C ALA A 141 -12.96 -6.06 10.23
N LEU A 142 -12.41 -6.19 9.03
CA LEU A 142 -12.81 -5.39 7.85
C LEU A 142 -14.19 -5.78 7.35
N ASP A 143 -14.57 -7.06 7.39
CA ASP A 143 -15.91 -7.55 7.11
C ASP A 143 -16.93 -6.96 8.10
N GLU A 144 -16.62 -6.98 9.40
CA GLU A 144 -17.48 -6.35 10.40
C GLU A 144 -17.59 -4.83 10.15
N ALA A 145 -16.49 -4.17 9.79
CA ALA A 145 -16.48 -2.75 9.46
C ALA A 145 -17.39 -2.41 8.26
N GLN A 146 -17.61 -3.34 7.31
CA GLN A 146 -18.54 -3.15 6.19
C GLN A 146 -20.01 -3.04 6.65
N GLY A 147 -20.33 -3.48 7.87
CA GLY A 147 -21.67 -3.36 8.44
C GLY A 147 -22.07 -1.93 8.78
N TYR A 148 -21.13 -0.98 8.74
CA TYR A 148 -21.36 0.39 9.16
C TYR A 148 -21.15 1.37 8.00
N ASP A 149 -22.02 2.38 7.93
CA ASP A 149 -21.88 3.44 6.94
C ASP A 149 -20.66 4.31 7.28
N THR A 150 -20.11 4.90 6.23
CA THR A 150 -18.95 5.78 6.22
C THR A 150 -19.31 7.22 6.66
N TYR A 151 -20.61 7.52 6.75
CA TYR A 151 -21.16 8.83 7.08
C TYR A 151 -22.00 8.81 8.36
N TYR A 152 -21.91 9.88 9.15
CA TYR A 152 -22.84 10.12 10.25
C TYR A 152 -24.15 10.74 9.75
N PRO A 153 -25.28 10.43 10.41
CA PRO A 153 -26.60 10.99 10.06
C PRO A 153 -26.71 12.51 10.25
N SER A 154 -25.79 13.17 10.98
CA SER A 154 -25.81 14.62 11.22
C SER A 154 -25.15 15.45 10.09
N GLY A 155 -24.66 14.82 9.02
CA GLY A 155 -24.15 15.51 7.82
C GLY A 155 -22.90 16.37 8.01
N SER A 156 -22.34 16.47 9.21
CA SER A 156 -21.36 17.50 9.59
C SER A 156 -20.00 16.95 10.03
N LEU A 157 -19.87 15.66 10.33
CA LEU A 157 -18.61 14.98 10.66
C LEU A 157 -18.57 13.62 9.96
N ARG A 158 -17.48 13.34 9.22
CA ARG A 158 -17.31 12.13 8.40
C ARG A 158 -16.30 11.16 9.03
N LEU A 159 -16.40 10.95 10.35
CA LEU A 159 -15.41 10.18 11.11
C LEU A 159 -15.44 8.66 10.83
N PHE A 160 -16.48 8.11 10.20
CA PHE A 160 -16.62 6.64 10.05
C PHE A 160 -15.79 6.04 8.89
N ASN A 161 -15.27 6.89 8.00
CA ASN A 161 -14.23 6.49 7.03
C ASN A 161 -12.93 6.00 7.70
N HIS A 162 -12.76 6.24 9.01
CA HIS A 162 -11.53 5.98 9.74
C HIS A 162 -11.38 4.53 10.18
N LEU A 163 -12.50 3.83 10.46
CA LEU A 163 -12.45 2.47 10.99
C LEU A 163 -11.69 1.49 10.06
N PRO A 164 -12.01 1.36 8.76
CA PRO A 164 -11.25 0.47 7.89
C PRO A 164 -9.78 0.87 7.74
N MET A 165 -9.48 2.16 7.72
CA MET A 165 -8.11 2.67 7.63
C MET A 165 -7.29 2.35 8.89
N VAL A 166 -7.84 2.53 10.08
CA VAL A 166 -7.15 2.21 11.33
C VAL A 166 -6.98 0.70 11.51
N LEU A 167 -7.97 -0.11 11.09
CA LEU A 167 -7.83 -1.57 11.07
C LEU A 167 -6.69 -2.00 10.13
N GLY A 168 -6.62 -1.43 8.92
CA GLY A 168 -5.52 -1.65 7.99
C GLY A 168 -4.15 -1.27 8.57
N ALA A 169 -4.04 -0.09 9.18
CA ALA A 169 -2.83 0.37 9.85
C ALA A 169 -2.40 -0.54 11.01
N LEU A 170 -3.35 -0.94 11.87
CA LEU A 170 -3.10 -1.91 12.95
C LEU A 170 -2.59 -3.25 12.40
N GLY A 171 -3.16 -3.73 11.29
CA GLY A 171 -2.69 -4.95 10.61
C GLY A 171 -1.25 -4.88 10.16
N ARG A 172 -0.85 -3.77 9.53
CA ARG A 172 0.54 -3.53 9.08
C ARG A 172 1.52 -3.34 10.24
N LEU A 173 1.05 -2.78 11.35
CA LEU A 173 1.80 -2.66 12.60
C LEU A 173 1.90 -3.98 13.38
N GLY A 174 1.25 -5.06 12.92
CA GLY A 174 1.28 -6.38 13.59
C GLY A 174 0.47 -6.41 14.88
N ALA A 175 -0.63 -5.64 14.93
CA ALA A 175 -1.46 -5.55 16.12
C ALA A 175 -2.14 -6.90 16.45
N PRO A 176 -2.32 -7.20 17.75
CA PRO A 176 -3.03 -8.40 18.16
C PRO A 176 -4.55 -8.21 18.00
N LEU A 177 -5.30 -9.32 18.00
CA LEU A 177 -6.76 -9.33 17.83
C LEU A 177 -7.51 -8.36 18.78
N GLN A 178 -6.99 -8.15 19.99
CA GLN A 178 -7.59 -7.26 20.98
C GLN A 178 -7.62 -5.80 20.49
N ALA A 179 -6.63 -5.35 19.71
CA ALA A 179 -6.58 -3.99 19.19
C ALA A 179 -7.69 -3.74 18.16
N TYR A 180 -7.97 -4.71 17.28
CA TYR A 180 -9.11 -4.60 16.34
C TYR A 180 -10.43 -4.56 17.09
N ARG A 181 -10.62 -5.41 18.10
CA ARG A 181 -11.84 -5.43 18.92
C ARG A 181 -12.07 -4.09 19.63
N LEU A 182 -11.02 -3.49 20.17
CA LEU A 182 -11.08 -2.17 20.80
C LEU A 182 -11.62 -1.11 19.84
N GLN A 183 -11.12 -1.08 18.59
CA GLN A 183 -11.62 -0.17 17.57
C GLN A 183 -13.07 -0.48 17.22
N LEU A 184 -13.40 -1.73 16.88
CA LEU A 184 -14.75 -2.14 16.52
C LEU A 184 -15.77 -1.80 17.61
N GLU A 185 -15.47 -2.06 18.88
CA GLU A 185 -16.36 -1.74 20.00
C GLU A 185 -16.57 -0.24 20.21
N HIS A 186 -15.52 0.56 20.01
CA HIS A 186 -15.62 2.02 20.08
C HIS A 186 -16.52 2.55 18.97
N TRP A 187 -16.24 2.16 17.72
CA TRP A 187 -16.93 2.67 16.54
C TRP A 187 -18.35 2.11 16.39
N ARG A 188 -18.62 0.87 16.79
CA ARG A 188 -19.97 0.27 16.81
C ARG A 188 -21.00 1.12 17.55
N ARG A 189 -20.59 1.83 18.61
CA ARG A 189 -21.48 2.70 19.40
C ARG A 189 -21.84 4.00 18.68
N LEU A 190 -21.03 4.39 17.70
CA LEU A 190 -21.13 5.64 16.97
C LEU A 190 -21.69 5.45 15.55
N GLY A 191 -21.63 4.22 15.03
CA GLY A 191 -21.96 3.90 13.64
C GLY A 191 -23.45 3.78 13.37
N VAL A 192 -23.82 4.01 12.12
CA VAL A 192 -25.13 3.66 11.56
C VAL A 192 -24.97 2.49 10.60
N PRO A 193 -26.02 1.68 10.38
CA PRO A 193 -25.96 0.58 9.42
C PRO A 193 -25.54 1.05 8.02
N ALA A 194 -24.70 0.28 7.34
CA ALA A 194 -24.24 0.60 6.01
C ALA A 194 -25.39 0.73 4.99
N SER A 195 -25.35 1.79 4.19
CA SER A 195 -26.17 1.90 3.00
C SER A 195 -25.68 0.93 1.90
N PRO A 196 -26.57 0.42 1.03
CA PRO A 196 -26.15 -0.35 -0.13
C PRO A 196 -25.14 0.42 -0.99
N LEU A 197 -24.09 -0.27 -1.44
CA LEU A 197 -23.14 0.31 -2.38
C LEU A 197 -23.82 0.59 -3.73
N PRO A 198 -23.46 1.68 -4.42
CA PRO A 198 -23.96 1.94 -5.76
C PRO A 198 -23.48 0.85 -6.74
N ASP A 199 -24.26 0.59 -7.79
CA ASP A 199 -23.97 -0.40 -8.83
C ASP A 199 -24.37 0.18 -10.21
N PRO A 200 -23.48 0.20 -11.23
CA PRO A 200 -22.11 -0.32 -11.23
C PRO A 200 -21.10 0.56 -10.49
N LEU A 201 -20.06 -0.08 -9.92
CA LEU A 201 -18.82 0.60 -9.50
C LEU A 201 -17.77 0.48 -10.61
N PRO A 202 -16.89 1.49 -10.78
CA PRO A 202 -15.75 1.41 -11.67
C PRO A 202 -14.77 0.35 -11.19
N THR A 203 -13.99 -0.18 -12.13
CA THR A 203 -12.84 -1.03 -11.79
C THR A 203 -11.73 -0.20 -11.14
N LEU A 204 -10.74 -0.88 -10.53
CA LEU A 204 -9.56 -0.19 -10.01
C LEU A 204 -8.80 0.54 -11.12
N GLU A 205 -8.72 -0.05 -12.31
CA GLU A 205 -8.05 0.48 -13.49
C GLU A 205 -8.73 1.77 -13.98
N GLU A 206 -10.06 1.85 -13.92
CA GLU A 206 -10.83 3.04 -14.26
C GLU A 206 -10.75 4.13 -13.17
N ALA A 207 -10.72 3.71 -11.90
CA ALA A 207 -10.79 4.62 -10.77
C ALA A 207 -9.44 5.23 -10.40
N LEU A 208 -8.34 4.46 -10.43
CA LEU A 208 -7.02 4.89 -9.95
C LEU A 208 -6.53 6.20 -10.60
N PRO A 209 -6.52 6.36 -11.93
CA PRO A 209 -6.05 7.61 -12.56
C PRO A 209 -6.90 8.81 -12.14
N ARG A 210 -8.22 8.63 -12.03
CA ARG A 210 -9.17 9.69 -11.65
C ARG A 210 -9.04 10.08 -10.17
N LEU A 211 -8.87 9.10 -9.29
CA LEU A 211 -8.68 9.32 -7.87
C LEU A 211 -7.32 10.00 -7.61
N LEU A 212 -6.25 9.57 -8.29
CA LEU A 212 -4.93 10.19 -8.16
C LEU A 212 -4.93 11.67 -8.56
N LEU A 213 -5.70 12.04 -9.58
CA LEU A 213 -5.91 13.45 -9.97
C LEU A 213 -6.67 14.27 -8.94
N SER A 214 -7.31 13.62 -7.97
CA SER A 214 -8.13 14.23 -6.93
C SER A 214 -7.76 13.75 -5.52
N ALA A 215 -6.50 13.32 -5.35
CA ALA A 215 -6.05 12.63 -4.14
C ALA A 215 -6.17 13.50 -2.89
N GLU A 216 -6.18 14.83 -3.03
CA GLU A 216 -6.33 15.79 -1.94
C GLU A 216 -7.73 15.92 -1.37
N GLN A 217 -8.74 15.39 -2.07
CA GLN A 217 -10.13 15.54 -1.66
C GLN A 217 -10.40 14.99 -0.26
N ASP A 218 -11.27 15.71 0.45
CA ASP A 218 -11.66 15.36 1.80
C ASP A 218 -10.44 15.17 2.72
N ALA A 219 -9.44 16.07 2.64
CA ALA A 219 -8.18 15.94 3.39
C ALA A 219 -7.49 14.58 3.17
N PHE A 220 -7.39 14.15 1.91
CA PHE A 220 -6.76 12.89 1.48
C PHE A 220 -7.45 11.60 1.91
N HIS A 221 -8.61 11.64 2.60
CA HIS A 221 -9.23 10.44 3.16
C HIS A 221 -9.61 9.39 2.10
N ALA A 222 -10.03 9.82 0.90
CA ALA A 222 -10.33 8.89 -0.19
C ALA A 222 -9.06 8.13 -0.65
N ALA A 223 -7.94 8.85 -0.80
CA ALA A 223 -6.66 8.26 -1.18
C ALA A 223 -6.12 7.34 -0.09
N ILE A 224 -6.13 7.79 1.18
CA ILE A 224 -5.65 7.01 2.32
C ILE A 224 -6.48 5.73 2.48
N ARG A 225 -7.81 5.82 2.32
CA ARG A 225 -8.68 4.64 2.44
C ARG A 225 -8.43 3.63 1.35
N LEU A 226 -8.35 4.06 0.09
CA LEU A 226 -8.04 3.15 -1.00
C LEU A 226 -6.64 2.53 -0.85
N ALA A 227 -5.65 3.29 -0.38
CA ALA A 227 -4.31 2.77 -0.12
C ALA A 227 -4.33 1.61 0.89
N TYR A 228 -4.99 1.78 2.05
CA TYR A 228 -5.14 0.70 3.03
C TYR A 228 -5.97 -0.48 2.50
N ALA A 229 -7.02 -0.21 1.72
CA ALA A 229 -7.84 -1.26 1.10
C ALA A 229 -7.06 -2.13 0.10
N LEU A 230 -6.16 -1.52 -0.69
CA LEU A 230 -5.27 -2.23 -1.59
C LEU A 230 -4.23 -3.05 -0.81
N GLN A 231 -3.61 -2.45 0.20
CA GLN A 231 -2.59 -3.10 1.02
C GLN A 231 -3.13 -4.26 1.88
N SER A 232 -4.41 -4.24 2.26
CA SER A 232 -5.05 -5.33 3.00
C SER A 232 -5.47 -6.51 2.11
N GLY A 233 -5.53 -6.31 0.79
CA GLY A 233 -6.07 -7.29 -0.16
C GLY A 233 -7.57 -7.56 -0.01
N HIS A 234 -8.30 -6.77 0.78
CA HIS A 234 -9.69 -7.05 1.13
C HIS A 234 -10.67 -6.52 0.07
N ALA A 235 -11.20 -7.41 -0.78
CA ALA A 235 -11.99 -7.03 -1.95
C ALA A 235 -13.24 -6.20 -1.61
N ALA A 236 -13.97 -6.52 -0.54
CA ALA A 236 -15.15 -5.76 -0.13
C ALA A 236 -14.78 -4.33 0.30
N GLU A 237 -13.66 -4.17 1.01
CA GLU A 237 -13.18 -2.84 1.44
C GLU A 237 -12.65 -2.02 0.27
N GLN A 238 -12.03 -2.66 -0.74
CA GLN A 238 -11.66 -1.95 -1.99
C GLN A 238 -12.90 -1.39 -2.68
N ARG A 239 -13.97 -2.18 -2.80
CA ARG A 239 -15.24 -1.72 -3.37
C ARG A 239 -15.85 -0.59 -2.54
N ALA A 240 -15.85 -0.70 -1.21
CA ALA A 240 -16.38 0.34 -0.34
C ALA A 240 -15.55 1.64 -0.38
N ALA A 241 -14.22 1.55 -0.48
CA ALA A 241 -13.35 2.69 -0.65
C ALA A 241 -13.63 3.43 -1.97
N LEU A 242 -13.81 2.69 -3.08
CA LEU A 242 -14.18 3.26 -4.38
C LEU A 242 -15.56 3.93 -4.33
N ALA A 243 -16.55 3.28 -3.71
CA ALA A 243 -17.89 3.85 -3.54
C ALA A 243 -17.85 5.15 -2.71
N ALA A 244 -17.08 5.17 -1.63
CA ALA A 244 -16.93 6.35 -0.76
C ALA A 244 -16.25 7.51 -1.50
N TRP A 245 -15.30 7.24 -2.38
CA TRP A 245 -14.70 8.23 -3.26
C TRP A 245 -15.71 8.74 -4.30
N LEU A 246 -16.40 7.85 -5.01
CA LEU A 246 -17.38 8.23 -6.05
C LEU A 246 -18.50 9.13 -5.52
N ALA A 247 -19.00 8.87 -4.32
CA ALA A 247 -20.03 9.70 -3.68
C ALA A 247 -19.59 11.17 -3.48
N LYS A 248 -18.28 11.44 -3.55
CA LYS A 248 -17.66 12.76 -3.39
C LYS A 248 -16.93 13.22 -4.65
N ALA A 249 -16.76 12.35 -5.63
CA ALA A 249 -16.01 12.66 -6.83
C ALA A 249 -16.70 13.86 -7.50
N PRO A 250 -15.97 14.96 -7.74
CA PRO A 250 -16.55 16.11 -8.41
C PRO A 250 -17.07 15.66 -9.77
N GLU A 251 -18.15 16.30 -10.22
CA GLU A 251 -18.49 16.23 -11.64
C GLU A 251 -17.24 16.60 -12.44
N ALA A 252 -16.99 15.88 -13.53
CA ALA A 252 -15.77 16.04 -14.31
C ALA A 252 -15.68 17.50 -14.82
N HIS A 253 -15.00 18.35 -14.06
CA HIS A 253 -14.67 19.69 -14.51
C HIS A 253 -13.44 19.56 -15.40
N GLU A 254 -13.61 19.94 -16.67
CA GLU A 254 -12.50 20.27 -17.56
C GLU A 254 -11.75 21.47 -16.96
N GLU A 255 -10.94 21.25 -15.93
CA GLU A 255 -9.87 22.16 -15.62
C GLU A 255 -8.93 22.16 -16.83
N ALA A 256 -8.71 23.35 -17.39
CA ALA A 256 -7.83 23.57 -18.52
C ALA A 256 -6.52 22.80 -18.33
N ALA A 257 -6.04 22.16 -19.39
CA ALA A 257 -4.80 21.40 -19.38
C ALA A 257 -3.70 22.24 -18.70
N PRO A 258 -3.09 21.74 -17.61
CA PRO A 258 -2.08 22.50 -16.89
C PRO A 258 -0.95 22.81 -17.86
N ARG A 259 -0.41 24.03 -17.80
CA ARG A 259 0.86 24.30 -18.45
C ARG A 259 1.88 23.41 -17.73
N THR A 260 2.49 22.48 -18.45
CA THR A 260 3.69 21.80 -18.00
C THR A 260 4.71 22.89 -17.66
N LEU A 261 4.95 23.08 -16.38
CA LEU A 261 5.96 24.00 -15.89
C LEU A 261 6.94 23.17 -15.10
N ASP A 262 8.04 22.83 -15.75
CA ASP A 262 9.25 22.44 -15.05
C ASP A 262 9.66 23.68 -14.23
N GLY A 263 9.34 23.64 -12.94
CA GLY A 263 9.56 24.76 -12.05
C GLY A 263 11.05 25.03 -11.85
N ALA A 264 11.44 26.30 -11.72
CA ALA A 264 12.85 26.67 -11.60
C ALA A 264 13.40 26.55 -10.16
N LEU A 265 12.52 26.40 -9.17
CA LEU A 265 12.88 26.44 -7.74
C LEU A 265 12.65 25.11 -7.06
N SER A 266 13.43 24.83 -6.01
CA SER A 266 13.15 23.72 -5.09
C SER A 266 11.88 24.01 -4.27
N LEU A 267 11.24 22.96 -3.74
CA LEU A 267 10.12 23.14 -2.80
C LEU A 267 10.53 23.91 -1.55
N ARG A 268 11.75 23.68 -1.06
CA ARG A 268 12.31 24.40 0.09
C ARG A 268 12.40 25.90 -0.15
N ASP A 269 12.96 26.31 -1.29
CA ASP A 269 13.07 27.73 -1.66
C ASP A 269 11.69 28.36 -1.88
N THR A 270 10.78 27.60 -2.49
CA THR A 270 9.39 28.02 -2.70
C THR A 270 8.68 28.29 -1.38
N LEU A 271 8.77 27.38 -0.41
CA LEU A 271 8.18 27.56 0.92
C LEU A 271 8.82 28.71 1.71
N ALA A 272 10.12 28.96 1.52
CA ALA A 272 10.80 30.12 2.11
C ALA A 272 10.25 31.44 1.54
N GLN A 273 10.01 31.53 0.22
CA GLN A 273 9.40 32.70 -0.41
C GLN A 273 7.94 32.89 0.04
N VAL A 274 7.15 31.82 0.08
CA VAL A 274 5.75 31.87 0.56
C VAL A 274 5.67 32.42 1.99
N ARG A 275 6.62 32.02 2.85
CA ARG A 275 6.69 32.49 4.24
C ARG A 275 6.99 33.99 4.34
N ALA A 276 7.82 34.51 3.44
CA ALA A 276 8.19 35.92 3.39
C ALA A 276 7.17 36.81 2.63
N ASP A 277 6.16 36.22 1.98
CA ASP A 277 5.21 36.96 1.15
C ASP A 277 4.05 37.56 1.97
N ASP A 278 4.03 38.88 2.13
CA ASP A 278 2.99 39.59 2.87
C ASP A 278 1.59 39.51 2.24
N ARG A 279 1.45 38.98 1.01
CA ARG A 279 0.17 38.76 0.34
C ARG A 279 -0.52 37.46 0.76
N LEU A 280 0.14 36.61 1.55
CA LEU A 280 -0.34 35.28 1.95
C LEU A 280 -0.66 35.09 3.45
N PRO A 281 -1.20 36.07 4.20
CA PRO A 281 -1.67 35.83 5.56
C PRO A 281 -3.06 35.16 5.56
N LEU A 282 -3.25 34.13 6.40
CA LEU A 282 -4.59 33.62 6.71
C LEU A 282 -5.06 34.16 8.06
N GLU A 283 -6.24 34.77 8.11
CA GLU A 283 -6.84 35.29 9.34
C GLU A 283 -7.24 34.16 10.30
N ALA A 284 -7.22 34.44 11.61
CA ALA A 284 -7.58 33.47 12.64
C ALA A 284 -9.05 32.98 12.58
N ARG A 285 -9.92 33.63 11.79
CA ARG A 285 -11.36 33.36 11.70
C ARG A 285 -11.78 32.56 10.47
N SER A 286 -10.86 31.98 9.69
CA SER A 286 -11.14 31.30 8.42
C SER A 286 -11.87 29.93 8.52
N GLY A 287 -12.73 29.76 9.52
CA GLY A 287 -13.52 28.55 9.76
C GLY A 287 -12.85 27.54 10.72
N THR A 288 -13.65 26.63 11.26
CA THR A 288 -13.20 25.57 12.19
C THR A 288 -12.77 24.30 11.45
N LEU A 289 -13.35 24.02 10.28
CA LEU A 289 -13.04 22.83 9.48
C LEU A 289 -11.76 23.01 8.65
N ILE A 290 -10.98 21.94 8.53
CA ILE A 290 -9.76 21.89 7.70
C ILE A 290 -10.05 22.33 6.25
N VAL A 291 -11.11 21.79 5.64
CA VAL A 291 -11.48 22.07 4.25
C VAL A 291 -11.74 23.56 4.02
N THR A 292 -12.47 24.21 4.93
CA THR A 292 -12.78 25.64 4.83
C THR A 292 -11.52 26.50 4.92
N ARG A 293 -10.58 26.15 5.80
CA ARG A 293 -9.30 26.86 5.93
C ARG A 293 -8.42 26.70 4.68
N LEU A 294 -8.37 25.51 4.10
CA LEU A 294 -7.65 25.24 2.85
C LEU A 294 -8.26 26.03 1.67
N GLN A 295 -9.58 26.05 1.53
CA GLN A 295 -10.27 26.84 0.50
C GLN A 295 -9.98 28.34 0.66
N ALA A 296 -10.00 28.86 1.88
CA ALA A 296 -9.66 30.25 2.15
C ALA A 296 -8.21 30.58 1.78
N ALA A 297 -7.27 29.67 2.04
CA ALA A 297 -5.87 29.82 1.63
C ALA A 297 -5.71 29.83 0.10
N GLN A 298 -6.42 28.96 -0.62
CA GLN A 298 -6.39 28.89 -2.09
C GLN A 298 -6.95 30.15 -2.77
N ALA A 299 -7.87 30.85 -2.09
CA ALA A 299 -8.48 32.09 -2.60
C ALA A 299 -7.58 33.33 -2.46
N LEU A 300 -6.43 33.22 -1.78
CA LEU A 300 -5.52 34.36 -1.60
C LEU A 300 -4.87 34.79 -2.93
N PRO A 301 -4.74 36.11 -3.22
CA PRO A 301 -4.23 36.59 -4.50
C PRO A 301 -2.84 36.05 -4.90
N GLY A 302 -1.95 35.84 -3.92
CA GLY A 302 -0.60 35.32 -4.16
C GLY A 302 -0.51 33.80 -4.30
N PHE A 303 -1.61 33.05 -4.12
CA PHE A 303 -1.56 31.59 -4.02
C PHE A 303 -1.11 30.94 -5.33
N ASN A 304 -1.74 31.31 -6.45
CA ASN A 304 -1.45 30.73 -7.74
C ASN A 304 -0.04 31.08 -8.25
N ASP A 305 0.57 32.17 -7.75
CA ASP A 305 1.95 32.50 -8.07
C ASP A 305 2.92 31.38 -7.66
N TYR A 306 2.65 30.66 -6.57
CA TYR A 306 3.51 29.58 -6.07
C TYR A 306 3.02 28.17 -6.41
N ALA A 307 1.78 28.04 -6.88
CA ALA A 307 1.20 26.75 -7.24
C ALA A 307 1.92 26.08 -8.43
N ASP A 308 2.50 26.87 -9.33
CA ASP A 308 3.08 26.38 -10.59
C ASP A 308 4.61 26.62 -10.70
N ARG A 309 5.25 27.09 -9.62
CA ARG A 309 6.68 27.46 -9.58
C ARG A 309 7.68 26.36 -9.27
N PRO A 310 7.41 25.40 -8.36
CA PRO A 310 8.44 24.48 -7.93
C PRO A 310 8.62 23.31 -8.90
N ARG A 311 9.84 22.78 -8.96
CA ARG A 311 10.04 21.41 -9.42
C ARG A 311 9.44 20.45 -8.39
N LEU A 312 8.65 19.49 -8.87
CA LEU A 312 7.92 18.57 -8.01
C LEU A 312 8.42 17.14 -8.20
N SER A 313 8.74 16.50 -7.10
CA SER A 313 8.84 15.05 -6.98
C SER A 313 8.04 14.58 -5.76
N LEU A 314 7.71 13.29 -5.72
CA LEU A 314 7.05 12.70 -4.57
C LEU A 314 7.91 12.80 -3.30
N ASP A 315 9.24 12.71 -3.45
CA ASP A 315 10.17 12.86 -2.33
C ASP A 315 10.22 14.30 -1.83
N ASP A 316 10.24 15.30 -2.71
CA ASP A 316 10.20 16.70 -2.28
C ASP A 316 8.90 16.99 -1.49
N LEU A 317 7.76 16.46 -1.95
CA LEU A 317 6.47 16.59 -1.25
C LEU A 317 6.47 15.89 0.11
N ALA A 318 7.04 14.68 0.18
CA ALA A 318 7.17 13.92 1.43
C ALA A 318 8.09 14.64 2.43
N GLU A 319 9.23 15.17 1.97
CA GLU A 319 10.18 15.91 2.80
C GLU A 319 9.52 17.17 3.38
N ALA A 320 8.84 17.95 2.54
CA ALA A 320 8.11 19.14 2.98
C ALA A 320 6.99 18.80 3.97
N SER A 321 6.22 17.75 3.70
CA SER A 321 5.13 17.29 4.57
C SER A 321 5.65 16.91 5.96
N LEU A 322 6.73 16.11 6.01
CA LEU A 322 7.35 15.71 7.26
C LEU A 322 7.97 16.91 8.00
N ALA A 323 8.71 17.79 7.31
CA ALA A 323 9.31 18.96 7.93
C ALA A 323 8.27 19.91 8.55
N ILE A 324 7.13 20.11 7.88
CA ILE A 324 6.02 20.92 8.40
C ILE A 324 5.36 20.23 9.61
N TYR A 325 5.16 18.92 9.54
CA TYR A 325 4.61 18.16 10.67
C TYR A 325 5.55 18.21 11.89
N LEU A 326 6.84 17.94 11.73
CA LEU A 326 7.80 17.98 12.84
C LEU A 326 7.98 19.38 13.45
N ALA A 327 7.68 20.44 12.70
CA ALA A 327 7.69 21.81 13.23
C ALA A 327 6.46 22.16 14.08
N THR A 328 5.34 21.45 13.91
CA THR A 328 4.04 21.88 14.43
C THR A 328 3.31 20.84 15.27
N HIS A 329 3.54 19.56 14.95
CA HIS A 329 2.72 18.42 15.34
C HIS A 329 1.21 18.65 15.07
N ASP A 330 0.83 19.49 14.10
CA ASP A 330 -0.56 19.89 13.89
C ASP A 330 -1.39 18.78 13.22
N PHE A 331 -2.67 18.72 13.59
CA PHE A 331 -3.66 17.80 13.02
C PHE A 331 -3.80 17.95 11.48
N THR A 332 -3.66 19.14 10.93
CA THR A 332 -3.66 19.39 9.49
C THR A 332 -2.39 18.84 8.84
N ALA A 333 -1.24 19.04 9.50
CA ALA A 333 0.06 18.64 8.96
C ALA A 333 0.23 17.12 8.91
N LEU A 334 -0.33 16.36 9.86
CA LEU A 334 -0.26 14.89 9.81
C LEU A 334 -0.94 14.32 8.56
N HIS A 335 -1.98 14.99 8.02
CA HIS A 335 -2.65 14.56 6.79
C HIS A 335 -1.76 14.70 5.55
N LEU A 336 -0.76 15.60 5.59
CA LEU A 336 0.24 15.70 4.54
C LEU A 336 1.18 14.47 4.57
N VAL A 337 1.57 14.02 5.77
CA VAL A 337 2.41 12.84 5.95
C VAL A 337 1.66 11.57 5.55
N THR A 338 0.45 11.36 6.05
CA THR A 338 -0.36 10.18 5.66
C THR A 338 -0.83 10.25 4.20
N GLY A 339 -1.11 11.44 3.68
CA GLY A 339 -1.48 11.67 2.28
C GLY A 339 -0.33 11.38 1.30
N THR A 340 0.91 11.77 1.62
CA THR A 340 2.09 11.46 0.78
C THR A 340 2.39 9.96 0.76
N HIS A 341 2.24 9.27 1.90
CA HIS A 341 2.28 7.81 1.95
C HIS A 341 1.22 7.18 1.05
N ALA A 342 -0.05 7.59 1.18
CA ALA A 342 -1.14 7.08 0.36
C ALA A 342 -0.91 7.34 -1.13
N LEU A 343 -0.42 8.52 -1.50
CA LEU A 343 -0.09 8.86 -2.87
C LEU A 343 0.97 7.92 -3.44
N ARG A 344 2.04 7.62 -2.68
CA ARG A 344 3.06 6.65 -3.08
C ARG A 344 2.46 5.29 -3.39
N VAL A 345 1.67 4.76 -2.45
CA VAL A 345 1.03 3.44 -2.57
C VAL A 345 0.13 3.36 -3.79
N LEU A 346 -0.64 4.41 -4.07
CA LEU A 346 -1.56 4.44 -5.22
C LEU A 346 -0.81 4.60 -6.55
N ILE A 347 0.25 5.39 -6.59
CA ILE A 347 1.13 5.50 -7.78
C ILE A 347 1.80 4.16 -8.05
N GLU A 348 2.36 3.51 -7.03
CA GLU A 348 2.95 2.17 -7.14
C GLU A 348 1.91 1.16 -7.64
N ALA A 349 0.68 1.19 -7.11
CA ALA A 349 -0.39 0.30 -7.55
C ALA A 349 -0.81 0.53 -9.02
N ALA A 350 -0.80 1.78 -9.49
CA ALA A 350 -1.11 2.14 -10.87
C ALA A 350 0.04 1.80 -11.84
N GLN A 351 1.29 2.04 -11.45
CA GLN A 351 2.48 1.61 -12.20
C GLN A 351 2.58 0.09 -12.26
N ALA A 352 2.27 -0.57 -11.13
CA ALA A 352 2.09 -2.00 -11.06
C ALA A 352 0.87 -2.46 -11.87
N ARG A 353 0.11 -1.62 -12.56
CA ARG A 353 -0.93 -1.99 -13.53
C ARG A 353 -0.65 -1.45 -14.94
N GLU A 354 0.52 -0.84 -15.16
CA GLU A 354 0.89 -0.17 -16.42
C GLU A 354 -0.15 0.88 -16.86
N LEU A 355 -0.81 1.51 -15.89
CA LEU A 355 -1.72 2.62 -16.15
C LEU A 355 -0.92 3.87 -16.51
N ASP A 356 -1.35 4.55 -17.57
CA ASP A 356 -0.78 5.85 -17.93
C ASP A 356 -1.24 6.90 -16.91
N LEU A 357 -0.29 7.59 -16.32
CA LEU A 357 -0.52 8.58 -15.28
C LEU A 357 0.07 9.93 -15.70
N ASP A 358 -0.74 10.98 -15.62
CA ASP A 358 -0.27 12.35 -15.68
C ASP A 358 0.38 12.73 -14.33
N LEU A 359 1.55 12.15 -14.07
CA LEU A 359 2.32 12.38 -12.84
C LEU A 359 2.58 13.88 -12.58
N PRO A 360 2.97 14.71 -13.56
CA PRO A 360 3.11 16.14 -13.34
C PRO A 360 1.82 16.78 -12.78
N ARG A 361 0.65 16.45 -13.33
CA ARG A 361 -0.63 16.98 -12.84
C ARG A 361 -0.99 16.45 -11.46
N ILE A 362 -0.77 15.15 -11.20
CA ILE A 362 -1.02 14.52 -9.90
C ILE A 362 -0.19 15.21 -8.81
N LEU A 363 1.12 15.34 -9.03
CA LEU A 363 2.04 15.98 -8.08
C LEU A 363 1.68 17.46 -7.86
N ARG A 364 1.28 18.17 -8.93
CA ARG A 364 0.82 19.55 -8.85
C ARG A 364 -0.45 19.70 -8.00
N ASN A 365 -1.45 18.83 -8.20
CA ASN A 365 -2.69 18.88 -7.43
C ASN A 365 -2.42 18.63 -5.94
N PHE A 366 -1.56 17.65 -5.64
CA PHE A 366 -1.10 17.41 -4.29
C PHE A 366 -0.33 18.62 -3.71
N TRP A 367 0.58 19.21 -4.47
CA TRP A 367 1.32 20.41 -4.07
C TRP A 367 0.38 21.57 -3.73
N ARG A 368 -0.66 21.82 -4.52
CA ARG A 368 -1.65 22.88 -4.25
C ARG A 368 -2.34 22.65 -2.90
N ALA A 369 -2.69 21.40 -2.57
CA ALA A 369 -3.25 21.06 -1.27
C ALA A 369 -2.26 21.26 -0.12
N LEU A 370 -1.00 20.84 -0.30
CA LEU A 370 0.09 21.05 0.66
C LEU A 370 0.33 22.53 0.91
N LEU A 371 0.43 23.35 -0.14
CA LEU A 371 0.62 24.80 -0.06
C LEU A 371 -0.55 25.46 0.69
N ALA A 372 -1.79 25.06 0.40
CA ALA A 372 -2.97 25.57 1.09
C ALA A 372 -2.95 25.20 2.58
N ALA A 373 -2.56 23.97 2.92
CA ALA A 373 -2.40 23.54 4.31
C ALA A 373 -1.28 24.32 5.02
N TYR A 374 -0.13 24.52 4.38
CA TYR A 374 0.98 25.30 4.92
C TYR A 374 0.59 26.75 5.22
N ILE A 375 -0.14 27.40 4.32
CA ILE A 375 -0.69 28.75 4.53
C ILE A 375 -1.73 28.74 5.66
N ALA A 376 -2.60 27.73 5.71
CA ALA A 376 -3.59 27.58 6.77
C ALA A 376 -2.99 27.37 8.16
N LEU A 377 -1.79 26.78 8.24
CA LEU A 377 -0.97 26.67 9.44
C LEU A 377 -0.22 27.96 9.80
N ARG A 378 -0.47 29.04 9.06
CA ARG A 378 0.21 30.34 9.20
C ARG A 378 1.71 30.25 8.88
N ARG A 379 2.08 29.38 7.94
CA ARG A 379 3.41 29.31 7.32
C ARG A 379 4.54 29.12 8.36
N PRO A 380 4.48 28.08 9.21
CA PRO A 380 5.52 27.82 10.20
C PRO A 380 6.89 27.62 9.53
N GLU A 381 8.00 27.88 10.23
CA GLU A 381 9.32 27.46 9.73
C GLU A 381 9.37 25.92 9.68
N PRO A 382 9.51 25.27 8.52
CA PRO A 382 9.57 23.83 8.47
C PRO A 382 10.86 23.30 9.11
N ALA A 383 10.76 22.20 9.85
CA ALA A 383 11.88 21.59 10.57
C ALA A 383 12.74 20.70 9.65
N TRP A 384 13.25 21.27 8.55
CA TRP A 384 14.05 20.55 7.53
C TRP A 384 15.20 19.74 8.13
N GLY A 385 15.86 20.27 9.17
CA GLY A 385 16.97 19.60 9.83
C GLY A 385 16.57 18.30 10.53
N LEU A 386 15.35 18.23 11.08
CA LEU A 386 14.87 17.04 11.80
C LEU A 386 14.50 15.87 10.87
N VAL A 387 14.27 16.14 9.57
CA VAL A 387 13.92 15.09 8.60
C VAL A 387 15.06 14.08 8.44
N HIS A 388 16.29 14.57 8.31
CA HIS A 388 17.45 13.75 7.92
C HIS A 388 18.44 13.48 9.05
N VAL A 389 18.41 14.26 10.13
CA VAL A 389 19.37 14.13 11.23
C VAL A 389 18.90 13.08 12.23
N GLY A 390 19.81 12.18 12.61
CA GLY A 390 19.59 11.22 13.68
C GLY A 390 19.83 9.78 13.25
N ARG A 391 19.27 8.85 14.02
CA ARG A 391 19.19 7.43 13.71
C ARG A 391 17.80 6.94 14.10
N ALA A 392 17.25 6.07 13.27
CA ALA A 392 16.01 5.37 13.55
C ALA A 392 16.22 3.90 13.16
N ASP A 393 15.70 2.99 13.98
CA ASP A 393 15.72 1.55 13.72
C ASP A 393 14.38 0.91 14.10
N GLU A 394 14.20 -0.36 13.74
CA GLU A 394 12.95 -1.08 14.00
C GLU A 394 12.56 -1.10 15.49
N ALA A 395 13.53 -0.97 16.42
CA ALA A 395 13.26 -0.96 17.84
C ALA A 395 12.54 0.34 18.30
N ASP A 396 12.67 1.45 17.58
CA ASP A 396 11.89 2.67 17.83
C ASP A 396 10.39 2.40 17.68
N TRP A 397 9.99 1.73 16.60
CA TRP A 397 8.60 1.33 16.38
C TRP A 397 8.16 0.29 17.39
N GLN A 398 8.96 -0.75 17.64
CA GLN A 398 8.62 -1.80 18.62
C GLN A 398 8.31 -1.23 20.01
N ARG A 399 9.03 -0.18 20.44
CA ARG A 399 8.75 0.52 21.72
C ARG A 399 7.41 1.25 21.71
N ALA A 400 6.99 1.81 20.57
CA ALA A 400 5.75 2.55 20.44
C ALA A 400 4.51 1.64 20.28
N LEU A 401 4.67 0.42 19.75
CA LEU A 401 3.57 -0.50 19.40
C LEU A 401 2.55 -0.72 20.54
N PRO A 402 2.93 -1.03 21.80
CA PRO A 402 1.93 -1.26 22.85
C PRO A 402 0.99 -0.07 23.04
N GLY A 403 1.53 1.15 23.05
CA GLY A 403 0.73 2.37 23.19
C GLY A 403 -0.14 2.69 21.96
N LEU A 404 0.27 2.24 20.77
CA LEU A 404 -0.54 2.37 19.56
C LEU A 404 -1.71 1.38 19.56
N PHE A 405 -1.50 0.15 20.04
CA PHE A 405 -2.53 -0.89 20.10
C PHE A 405 -3.64 -0.59 21.10
N GLU A 406 -3.35 0.19 22.14
CA GLU A 406 -4.31 0.65 23.15
C GLU A 406 -4.95 2.01 22.81
N SER A 407 -4.47 2.69 21.76
CA SER A 407 -4.94 4.03 21.38
C SER A 407 -6.28 3.99 20.67
N LEU A 408 -7.21 4.88 21.07
CA LEU A 408 -8.42 5.19 20.29
C LEU A 408 -8.23 6.38 19.33
N ASN A 409 -7.05 7.01 19.33
CA ASN A 409 -6.71 8.02 18.34
C ASN A 409 -6.30 7.33 17.03
N ASP A 410 -7.24 7.23 16.09
CA ASP A 410 -7.04 6.59 14.79
C ASP A 410 -5.99 7.31 13.93
N HIS A 411 -5.89 8.65 14.05
CA HIS A 411 -4.94 9.45 13.28
C HIS A 411 -3.50 9.15 13.71
N ARG A 412 -3.29 8.99 15.03
CA ARG A 412 -1.98 8.58 15.58
C ARG A 412 -1.56 7.21 15.06
N ILE A 413 -2.47 6.25 15.00
CA ILE A 413 -2.18 4.90 14.51
C ILE A 413 -1.81 4.95 13.02
N LYS A 414 -2.61 5.61 12.19
CA LYS A 414 -2.34 5.77 10.75
C LYS A 414 -1.05 6.54 10.49
N LEU A 415 -0.75 7.57 11.28
CA LEU A 415 0.50 8.33 11.18
C LEU A 415 1.70 7.45 11.53
N ALA A 416 1.62 6.64 12.58
CA ALA A 416 2.69 5.75 12.98
C ALA A 416 2.98 4.68 11.92
N ASP A 417 1.94 4.09 11.33
CA ASP A 417 2.09 3.16 10.21
C ASP A 417 2.71 3.84 8.98
N ALA A 418 2.11 4.94 8.51
CA ALA A 418 2.64 5.71 7.38
C ALA A 418 4.11 6.11 7.61
N ALA A 419 4.45 6.64 8.78
CA ALA A 419 5.81 7.02 9.12
C ALA A 419 6.78 5.83 9.12
N ARG A 420 6.38 4.65 9.62
CA ARG A 420 7.20 3.43 9.56
C ARG A 420 7.51 3.03 8.14
N GLU A 421 6.49 3.06 7.29
CA GLU A 421 6.60 2.59 5.92
C GLU A 421 7.36 3.58 5.03
N GLU A 422 7.18 4.88 5.25
CA GLU A 422 8.00 5.89 4.58
C GLU A 422 9.45 5.88 5.08
N TRP A 423 9.69 5.59 6.37
CA TRP A 423 11.05 5.37 6.90
C TRP A 423 11.72 4.16 6.23
N ARG A 424 11.03 3.01 6.13
CA ARG A 424 11.56 1.83 5.43
C ARG A 424 11.86 2.11 3.96
N HIS A 425 11.04 2.94 3.31
CA HIS A 425 11.21 3.30 1.91
C HIS A 425 12.37 4.28 1.69
N ARG A 426 12.47 5.35 2.50
CA ARG A 426 13.41 6.46 2.27
C ARG A 426 14.65 6.49 3.17
N GLY A 427 14.60 5.78 4.29
CA GLY A 427 15.65 5.78 5.30
C GLY A 427 15.76 7.08 6.12
N TRP A 428 14.79 8.00 6.04
CA TRP A 428 14.84 9.29 6.75
C TRP A 428 14.53 9.11 8.24
N PRO A 429 15.48 9.38 9.16
CA PRO A 429 15.29 9.14 10.59
C PRO A 429 14.16 9.97 11.21
N GLY A 430 13.85 11.15 10.65
CA GLY A 430 12.83 12.05 11.17
C GLY A 430 11.43 11.45 11.24
N TYR A 431 11.12 10.41 10.47
CA TYR A 431 9.85 9.70 10.58
C TYR A 431 9.65 9.03 11.94
N ALA A 432 10.71 8.60 12.63
CA ALA A 432 10.60 8.04 13.98
C ALA A 432 10.11 9.08 15.01
N LEU A 433 10.35 10.37 14.76
CA LEU A 433 9.86 11.46 15.62
C LEU A 433 8.34 11.61 15.55
N CYS A 434 7.67 11.07 14.52
CA CYS A 434 6.21 10.99 14.46
C CYS A 434 5.60 10.06 15.52
N LEU A 435 6.41 9.22 16.18
CA LEU A 435 5.96 8.32 17.25
C LEU A 435 5.82 9.05 18.59
N GLU A 436 6.45 10.22 18.74
CA GLU A 436 6.40 10.99 19.97
C GLU A 436 4.95 11.39 20.29
N PRO A 437 4.50 11.26 21.54
CA PRO A 437 3.14 11.63 21.93
C PRO A 437 2.86 13.15 21.86
N LEU A 438 3.75 13.94 21.26
CA LEU A 438 3.61 15.38 21.13
C LEU A 438 2.60 15.72 20.02
N GLY A 439 1.54 16.43 20.40
CA GLY A 439 0.70 17.19 19.47
C GLY A 439 -0.32 16.44 18.62
N ALA A 440 -0.50 15.12 18.76
CA ALA A 440 -1.75 14.48 18.32
C ALA A 440 -2.90 14.87 19.27
N ALA A 441 -3.23 16.17 19.30
CA ALA A 441 -4.33 16.70 20.08
C ALA A 441 -5.64 16.02 19.66
N GLN A 442 -6.44 15.72 20.69
CA GLN A 442 -7.71 14.99 20.70
C GLN A 442 -8.71 15.47 19.65
#